data_AF-A0A150JYC8-F1
#
_entry.id   AF-A0A150JYC8-F1
#
_cell.length_a   1.000
_cell.length_b   1.000
_cell.length_c   1.000
_cell.angle_alpha   90.00
_cell.angle_beta   90.00
_cell.angle_gamma   90.00
#
_symmetry.space_group_name_H-M   'P 1'
#
loop_
_entity.id
_entity.type
_entity.pdbx_description
1 polymer ?
#
loop_
_entity_poly.entity_id
_entity_poly.type
_entity_poly.pdbx_seq_one_letter_code
_entity_poly.pdbx_strand_id
1 'polypeptide(L)'
;MELDPAKMRLLYGFFDFYLKLNEKEEAEVMENIKMLDPDEAEQVLKLPNSYFDRGYRKGKEEGREEGRKEERKELLQTIPSAIKMLQEGMDLQFIVEKTGLSRTEVEKIKQQLKNL
;
A
#
# COMPACT_ATOMS: atom_id res chain seq x y z
N MET A 1 -17.37 30.27 22.42
CA MET A 1 -17.58 29.46 23.64
C MET A 1 -16.85 28.15 23.43
N GLU A 2 -15.85 27.84 24.24
CA GLU A 2 -15.19 26.53 24.22
C GLU A 2 -16.07 25.52 24.96
N LEU A 3 -16.29 24.36 24.35
CA LEU A 3 -17.00 23.25 25.00
C LEU A 3 -16.06 22.56 25.98
N ASP A 4 -16.58 22.21 27.16
CA ASP A 4 -15.77 21.46 28.13
C ASP A 4 -15.43 20.04 27.61
N PRO A 5 -14.30 19.45 28.06
CA PRO A 5 -13.85 18.15 27.57
C PRO A 5 -14.84 17.00 27.76
N ALA A 6 -15.75 17.08 28.74
CA ALA A 6 -16.75 16.04 28.97
C ALA A 6 -17.89 16.13 27.95
N LYS A 7 -18.36 17.35 27.64
CA LYS A 7 -19.35 17.58 26.57
C LYS A 7 -18.79 17.21 25.20
N MET A 8 -17.52 17.50 24.94
CA MET A 8 -16.85 17.10 23.71
C MET A 8 -16.82 15.57 23.56
N ARG A 9 -16.43 14.84 24.61
CA ARG A 9 -16.46 13.36 24.61
C ARG A 9 -17.85 12.79 24.38
N LEU A 10 -18.88 13.37 24.99
CA LEU A 10 -20.27 12.95 24.78
C LEU A 10 -20.71 13.17 23.32
N LEU A 11 -20.38 14.34 22.76
CA LEU A 11 -20.72 14.69 21.39
C LEU A 11 -20.01 13.75 20.39
N TYR A 12 -18.74 13.43 20.61
CA TYR A 12 -18.00 12.47 19.79
C TYR A 12 -18.58 11.08 19.85
N GLY A 13 -18.85 10.55 21.05
CA GLY A 13 -19.46 9.23 21.20
C GLY A 13 -20.84 9.14 20.55
N PHE A 14 -21.60 10.24 20.56
CA PHE A 14 -22.91 10.32 19.90
C PHE A 14 -22.78 10.27 18.38
N PHE A 15 -21.88 11.06 17.79
CA PHE A 15 -21.67 11.09 16.34
C PHE A 15 -21.05 9.79 15.82
N ASP A 16 -20.09 9.19 16.54
CA ASP A 16 -19.47 7.91 16.13
C ASP A 16 -20.48 6.76 16.08
N PHE A 17 -21.52 6.77 16.93
CA PHE A 17 -22.53 5.71 16.94
C PHE A 17 -23.58 5.88 15.82
N TYR A 18 -23.95 7.12 15.49
CA TYR A 18 -25.06 7.41 14.57
C TYR A 18 -24.64 7.79 13.16
N LEU A 19 -23.50 8.47 12.97
CA LEU A 19 -22.99 8.81 11.65
C LEU A 19 -22.00 7.73 11.22
N LYS A 20 -22.49 6.81 10.40
CA LYS A 20 -21.66 5.96 9.55
C LYS A 20 -21.84 6.43 8.12
N LEU A 21 -20.95 7.31 7.68
CA LEU A 21 -20.98 7.76 6.30
C LEU A 21 -20.64 6.59 5.35
N ASN A 22 -21.29 6.62 4.20
CA ASN A 22 -20.93 5.78 3.06
C ASN A 22 -19.74 6.40 2.30
N GLU A 23 -19.17 5.66 1.34
CA GLU A 23 -17.96 6.10 0.62
C GLU A 23 -18.11 7.46 -0.09
N LYS A 24 -19.30 7.77 -0.60
CA LYS A 24 -19.55 9.04 -1.28
C LYS A 24 -19.55 10.20 -0.29
N GLU A 25 -20.25 10.02 0.82
CA GLU A 25 -20.33 11.01 1.89
C GLU A 25 -18.95 11.24 2.55
N GLU A 26 -18.15 10.18 2.71
CA GLU A 26 -16.76 10.28 3.17
C GLU A 26 -15.90 11.11 2.21
N ALA A 27 -16.01 10.87 0.91
CA ALA A 27 -15.29 11.63 -0.10
C ALA A 27 -15.71 13.12 -0.08
N GLU A 28 -17.00 13.40 0.07
CA GLU A 28 -17.52 14.76 0.17
C GLU A 28 -17.00 15.48 1.42
N VAL A 29 -16.94 14.81 2.57
CA VAL A 29 -16.32 15.37 3.79
C VAL A 29 -14.85 15.67 3.56
N MET A 30 -14.09 14.80 2.89
CA MET A 30 -12.67 15.05 2.59
C MET A 30 -12.47 16.23 1.65
N GLU A 31 -13.31 16.39 0.62
CA GLU A 31 -13.27 17.57 -0.25
C GLU A 31 -13.60 18.85 0.51
N ASN A 32 -14.59 18.81 1.40
CA ASN A 32 -14.92 19.95 2.25
C ASN A 32 -13.78 20.30 3.22
N ILE A 33 -13.08 19.32 3.79
CA ILE A 33 -11.92 19.57 4.67
C ILE A 33 -10.77 20.23 3.89
N LYS A 34 -10.55 19.88 2.63
CA LYS A 34 -9.52 20.53 1.79
C LYS A 34 -9.82 22.01 1.53
N MET A 35 -11.07 22.44 1.66
CA MET A 35 -11.47 23.84 1.52
C MET A 35 -11.36 24.65 2.82
N LEU A 36 -11.05 24.00 3.95
CA LEU A 36 -10.82 24.67 5.23
C LEU A 36 -9.40 25.26 5.31
N ASP A 37 -9.23 26.25 6.18
CA ASP A 37 -7.91 26.72 6.55
C ASP A 37 -7.10 25.59 7.22
N PRO A 38 -5.76 25.55 7.06
CA PRO A 38 -4.94 24.43 7.54
C PRO A 38 -5.10 24.11 9.04
N ASP A 39 -5.26 25.13 9.87
CA ASP A 39 -5.42 25.00 11.33
C ASP A 39 -6.79 24.42 11.71
N GLU A 40 -7.83 24.70 10.92
CA GLU A 40 -9.18 24.15 11.11
C GLU A 40 -9.25 22.71 10.59
N ALA A 41 -8.64 22.46 9.42
CA ALA A 41 -8.49 21.12 8.88
C ALA A 41 -7.78 20.22 9.91
N GLU A 42 -6.65 20.65 10.47
CA GLU A 42 -5.92 19.85 11.47
C GLU A 42 -6.77 19.53 12.71
N GLN A 43 -7.62 20.46 13.17
CA GLN A 43 -8.52 20.21 14.29
C GLN A 43 -9.61 19.18 13.95
N VAL A 44 -10.19 19.26 12.74
CA VAL A 44 -11.18 18.28 12.26
C VAL A 44 -10.53 16.90 12.09
N LEU A 45 -9.30 16.86 11.59
CA LEU A 45 -8.55 15.62 11.38
C LEU A 45 -8.15 14.95 12.71
N LYS A 46 -7.99 15.71 13.80
CA LYS A 46 -7.72 15.20 15.15
C LYS A 46 -8.94 14.63 15.86
N LEU A 47 -10.15 14.80 15.31
CA LEU A 47 -11.35 14.24 15.89
C LEU A 47 -11.30 12.71 15.80
N PRO A 48 -11.57 11.98 16.90
CA PRO A 48 -11.75 10.54 16.83
C PRO A 48 -12.98 10.31 15.94
N ASN A 49 -12.73 9.86 14.72
CA ASN A 49 -13.77 9.60 13.75
C ASN A 49 -13.46 8.28 13.04
N SER A 50 -14.51 7.49 12.83
CA SER A 50 -14.42 6.18 12.18
C SER A 50 -13.97 6.21 10.70
N TYR A 51 -13.82 7.40 10.11
CA TYR A 51 -13.44 7.61 8.70
C TYR A 51 -11.95 7.46 8.46
N PHE A 52 -11.12 8.02 9.35
CA PHE A 52 -9.67 7.88 9.26
C PHE A 52 -9.20 6.43 9.32
N ASP A 53 -9.83 5.64 10.18
CA ASP A 53 -9.54 4.20 10.29
C ASP A 53 -9.83 3.47 8.98
N ARG A 54 -10.81 3.93 8.18
CA ARG A 54 -11.15 3.35 6.89
C ARG A 54 -10.18 3.81 5.79
N GLY A 55 -9.90 5.11 5.71
CA GLY A 55 -8.93 5.66 4.77
C GLY A 55 -7.52 5.10 4.95
N TYR A 56 -7.05 5.01 6.20
CA TYR A 56 -5.76 4.40 6.54
C TYR A 56 -5.69 2.92 6.16
N ARG A 57 -6.76 2.14 6.44
CA ARG A 57 -6.85 0.73 6.03
C ARG A 57 -6.78 0.57 4.51
N LYS A 58 -7.55 1.38 3.78
CA LYS A 58 -7.58 1.35 2.31
C LYS A 58 -6.22 1.69 1.71
N GLY A 59 -5.59 2.78 2.17
CA GLY A 59 -4.25 3.16 1.70
C GLY A 59 -3.17 2.10 1.99
N LYS A 60 -3.26 1.42 3.14
CA LYS A 60 -2.35 0.31 3.47
C LYS A 60 -2.56 -0.92 2.59
N GLU A 61 -3.81 -1.21 2.23
CA GLU A 61 -4.16 -2.33 1.36
C GLU A 61 -3.74 -2.08 -0.08
N GLU A 62 -4.04 -0.88 -0.62
CA GLU A 62 -3.64 -0.43 -1.95
C GLU A 62 -2.11 -0.44 -2.09
N GLY A 63 -1.37 0.15 -1.14
CA GLY A 63 0.10 0.13 -1.18
C GLY A 63 0.71 -1.28 -1.12
N ARG A 64 0.08 -2.21 -0.40
CA ARG A 64 0.50 -3.62 -0.39
C ARG A 64 0.18 -4.35 -1.70
N GLU A 65 -0.91 -3.98 -2.37
CA GLU A 65 -1.25 -4.54 -3.67
C GLU A 65 -0.32 -4.02 -4.77
N GLU A 66 -0.03 -2.71 -4.78
CA GLU A 66 0.92 -2.10 -5.70
C GLU A 66 2.31 -2.70 -5.57
N GLY A 67 2.84 -2.81 -4.34
CA GLY A 67 4.15 -3.44 -4.11
C GLY A 67 4.22 -4.88 -4.63
N ARG A 68 3.14 -5.68 -4.46
CA ARG A 68 3.06 -7.04 -5.01
C ARG A 68 2.99 -7.07 -6.53
N LYS A 69 2.32 -6.09 -7.16
CA LYS A 69 2.25 -5.97 -8.62
C LYS A 69 3.61 -5.60 -9.20
N GLU A 70 4.34 -4.68 -8.57
CA GLU A 70 5.68 -4.28 -8.97
C GLU A 70 6.67 -5.45 -8.86
N GLU A 71 6.71 -6.13 -7.71
CA GLU A 71 7.54 -7.33 -7.50
C GLU A 71 7.26 -8.41 -8.55
N ARG A 72 5.97 -8.68 -8.83
CA ARG A 72 5.57 -9.66 -9.85
C ARG A 72 6.01 -9.25 -11.26
N LYS A 73 5.93 -7.95 -11.59
CA LYS A 73 6.34 -7.42 -12.89
C LYS A 73 7.85 -7.53 -13.07
N GLU A 74 8.61 -7.26 -12.02
CA GLU A 74 10.07 -7.42 -12.00
C GLU A 74 10.46 -8.89 -12.23
N LEU A 75 9.86 -9.83 -11.48
CA LEU A 75 10.05 -11.27 -11.66
C LEU A 75 9.71 -11.77 -13.08
N LEU A 76 8.63 -11.26 -13.68
CA LEU A 76 8.23 -11.57 -15.06
C LEU A 76 9.26 -11.14 -16.10
N GLN A 77 10.13 -10.17 -15.80
CA GLN A 77 11.19 -9.70 -16.70
C GLN A 77 12.55 -10.34 -16.42
N THR A 78 12.87 -10.58 -15.15
CA THR A 78 14.18 -11.11 -14.73
C THR A 78 14.30 -12.61 -14.99
N ILE A 79 13.25 -13.40 -14.78
CA ILE A 79 13.30 -14.87 -15.00
C ILE A 79 13.57 -15.23 -16.48
N PRO A 80 12.84 -14.69 -17.48
CA PRO A 80 13.12 -15.00 -18.89
C PRO A 80 14.53 -14.57 -19.32
N SER A 81 15.01 -13.44 -18.80
CA SER A 81 16.37 -12.96 -19.05
C SER A 81 17.41 -13.93 -18.49
N ALA A 82 17.23 -14.41 -17.25
CA ALA A 82 18.09 -15.41 -16.63
C ALA A 82 18.09 -16.75 -17.42
N ILE A 83 16.92 -17.20 -17.89
CA ILE A 83 16.80 -18.42 -18.71
C ILE A 83 17.61 -18.27 -20.01
N LYS A 84 17.46 -17.15 -20.72
CA LYS A 84 18.19 -16.88 -21.95
C LYS A 84 19.71 -16.88 -21.72
N MET A 85 20.16 -16.20 -20.67
CA MET A 85 21.59 -16.17 -20.31
C MET A 85 22.13 -17.56 -19.94
N LEU A 86 21.34 -18.38 -19.22
CA LEU A 86 21.71 -19.76 -18.91
C LEU A 86 21.82 -20.63 -20.17
N GLN A 87 20.92 -20.45 -21.14
CA GLN A 87 20.96 -21.16 -22.42
C GLN A 87 22.15 -20.73 -23.29
N GLU A 88 22.55 -19.46 -23.21
CA GLU A 88 23.75 -18.91 -23.86
C GLU A 88 25.06 -19.34 -23.15
N GLY A 89 24.98 -20.09 -22.04
CA GLY A 89 26.14 -20.59 -21.32
C GLY A 89 26.88 -19.57 -20.47
N MET A 90 26.21 -18.45 -20.13
CA MET A 90 26.78 -17.40 -19.27
C MET A 90 27.10 -17.94 -17.86
N ASP A 91 28.11 -17.35 -17.23
CA ASP A 91 28.51 -17.70 -15.87
C ASP A 91 27.42 -17.35 -14.84
N LEU A 92 27.26 -18.19 -13.81
CA LEU A 92 26.26 -18.01 -12.76
C LEU A 92 26.41 -16.68 -12.02
N GLN A 93 27.64 -16.24 -11.75
CA GLN A 93 27.90 -15.00 -11.04
C GLN A 93 27.48 -13.79 -11.87
N PHE A 94 27.72 -13.83 -13.18
CA PHE A 94 27.32 -12.79 -14.11
C PHE A 94 25.79 -12.66 -14.20
N ILE A 95 25.07 -13.79 -14.21
CA ILE A 95 23.60 -13.78 -14.26
C ILE A 95 23.01 -13.18 -12.97
N VAL A 96 23.55 -13.54 -11.81
CA VAL A 96 23.16 -12.95 -10.52
C VAL A 96 23.35 -11.43 -10.54
N GLU A 97 24.50 -10.96 -11.01
CA GLU A 97 24.81 -9.53 -11.09
C GLU A 97 23.86 -8.77 -12.04
N LYS A 98 23.51 -9.37 -13.19
CA LYS A 98 22.67 -8.70 -14.20
C LYS A 98 21.18 -8.79 -13.96
N THR A 99 20.71 -9.81 -13.24
CA THR A 99 19.27 -10.05 -13.04
C THR A 99 18.81 -9.69 -11.64
N GLY A 100 19.72 -9.48 -10.69
CA GLY A 100 19.39 -9.23 -9.28
C GLY A 100 18.86 -10.47 -8.54
N LEU A 101 18.71 -11.61 -9.24
CA LEU A 101 18.29 -12.87 -8.64
C LEU A 101 19.38 -13.43 -7.74
N SER A 102 18.98 -14.05 -6.64
CA SER A 102 19.92 -14.78 -5.79
C SER A 102 20.50 -15.98 -6.53
N ARG A 103 21.71 -16.38 -6.14
CA ARG A 103 22.38 -17.57 -6.70
C ARG A 103 21.50 -18.82 -6.64
N THR A 104 20.79 -19.02 -5.53
CA THR A 104 19.84 -20.11 -5.33
C THR A 104 18.67 -20.10 -6.32
N GLU A 105 18.16 -18.93 -6.69
CA GLU A 105 17.08 -18.80 -7.68
C GLU A 105 17.57 -19.16 -9.07
N VAL A 106 18.75 -18.66 -9.47
CA VAL A 106 19.36 -18.98 -10.76
C VAL A 106 19.69 -20.48 -10.86
N GLU A 107 20.19 -21.10 -9.78
CA GLU A 107 20.44 -22.54 -9.70
C GLU A 107 19.15 -23.37 -9.82
N LYS A 108 18.05 -22.95 -9.17
CA LYS A 108 16.74 -23.60 -9.34
C LYS A 108 16.24 -23.54 -10.78
N ILE A 109 16.33 -22.36 -11.42
CA ILE A 109 15.96 -22.19 -12.83
C ILE A 109 16.81 -23.12 -13.71
N LYS A 110 18.12 -23.15 -13.48
CA LYS A 110 19.03 -24.05 -14.20
C LYS A 110 18.66 -25.53 -14.03
N GLN A 111 18.26 -25.94 -12.83
CA GLN A 111 17.86 -27.31 -12.57
C GLN A 111 16.52 -27.66 -13.24
N GLN A 112 15.56 -26.73 -13.25
CA GLN A 112 14.29 -26.90 -13.96
C GLN A 112 14.50 -27.06 -15.47
N LEU A 113 15.41 -26.28 -16.07
CA LEU A 113 15.78 -26.39 -17.49
C LEU A 113 16.43 -27.73 -17.85
N LYS A 114 17.12 -28.38 -16.91
CA LYS A 114 17.72 -29.71 -17.12
C LYS A 114 16.72 -30.86 -17.00
N ASN A 115 15.60 -30.62 -16.32
CA ASN A 115 14.54 -31.59 -16.09
C ASN A 115 13.40 -31.48 -17.13
N LEU A 116 13.55 -30.57 -18.11
CA LEU A 116 12.70 -30.39 -19.30
C LEU A 116 13.34 -31.12 -20.49
#